data_AF-A0A1F3TPZ5-F1
#
_entry.id   AF-A0A1F3TPZ5-F1
#
_cell.length_a   1.000
_cell.length_b   1.000
_cell.length_c   1.000
_cell.angle_alpha   90.00
_cell.angle_beta   90.00
_cell.angle_gamma   90.00
#
_symmetry.space_group_name_H-M   'P 1'
#
loop_
_entity.id
_entity.type
_entity.pdbx_description
1 polymer ?
#
loop_
_entity_poly.entity_id
_entity_poly.type
_entity_poly.pdbx_seq_one_letter_code
_entity_poly.pdbx_strand_id
1 'polypeptide(L)'
;MKKIFLPLIFAVGSMVFSLSASAEIIFEGYYKVSQFKKHIGFFVLRNELDSKTGNFKTISFTRLSKNGFDMTESLSTLSSAELAPISYSYLATDGKKTKTIDAKFAKDKMSAVATEDGKVSKVEKKIPKGTFLSTTLYYLMLKSKEGLKTDSKYDFQAIAEELADIKTGSAKVDKKMVSQGSMQLLKVTNKFAGIEYENLISDRGEAISASTAATGIETELVKSSEEALEGVKVSSSTLEKLFGDIPTGKVNIYHAKGK
;
A
#
# COMPACT_ATOMS: atom_id res chain seq x y z
N MET A 1 18.42 45.22 -63.33
CA MET A 1 19.00 44.49 -62.19
C MET A 1 18.04 44.56 -61.02
N LYS A 2 17.24 43.52 -60.78
CA LYS A 2 16.36 43.41 -59.60
C LYS A 2 16.98 42.36 -58.67
N LYS A 3 17.44 42.78 -57.49
CA LYS A 3 18.01 41.89 -56.47
C LYS A 3 16.87 41.10 -55.81
N ILE A 4 16.98 39.79 -55.84
CA ILE A 4 16.12 38.82 -55.16
C ILE A 4 16.51 38.82 -53.68
N PHE A 5 15.56 39.09 -52.78
CA PHE A 5 15.72 38.91 -51.34
C PHE A 5 14.99 37.62 -50.93
N LEU A 6 15.76 36.67 -50.39
CA LEU A 6 15.32 35.39 -49.87
C LEU A 6 14.92 35.58 -48.39
N PRO A 7 13.74 35.14 -47.91
CA PRO A 7 13.44 35.19 -46.49
C PRO A 7 14.06 33.97 -45.79
N LEU A 8 14.92 34.27 -44.81
CA LEU A 8 15.49 33.33 -43.85
C LEU A 8 14.40 32.92 -42.86
N ILE A 9 13.91 31.68 -42.95
CA ILE A 9 12.97 31.11 -41.97
C ILE A 9 13.78 30.67 -40.75
N PHE A 10 13.63 31.40 -39.65
CA PHE A 10 14.12 31.00 -38.33
C PHE A 10 13.18 29.92 -37.78
N ALA A 11 13.59 28.66 -37.86
CA ALA A 11 12.91 27.56 -37.17
C ALA A 11 13.21 27.65 -35.67
N VAL A 12 12.29 28.22 -34.90
CA VAL A 12 12.29 28.12 -33.44
C VAL A 12 11.90 26.69 -33.09
N GLY A 13 12.89 25.85 -32.82
CA GLY A 13 12.69 24.51 -32.30
C GLY A 13 12.05 24.58 -30.91
N SER A 14 10.75 24.30 -30.83
CA SER A 14 10.08 24.04 -29.56
C SER A 14 10.66 22.75 -28.97
N MET A 15 11.64 22.87 -28.08
CA MET A 15 12.01 21.79 -27.16
C MET A 15 10.81 21.50 -26.28
N VAL A 16 10.01 20.52 -26.67
CA VAL A 16 9.05 19.88 -25.77
C VAL A 16 9.87 19.06 -24.80
N PHE A 17 10.21 19.65 -23.66
CA PHE A 17 10.67 18.88 -22.52
C PHE A 17 9.52 17.96 -22.10
N SER A 18 9.62 16.69 -22.47
CA SER A 18 8.81 15.63 -21.87
C SER A 18 9.16 15.60 -20.39
N LEU A 19 8.40 16.33 -19.58
CA LEU A 19 8.31 16.07 -18.15
C LEU A 19 7.76 14.64 -18.04
N SER A 20 8.66 13.68 -17.89
CA SER A 20 8.35 12.37 -17.35
C SER A 20 7.89 12.59 -15.91
N ALA A 21 6.63 12.98 -15.76
CA ALA A 21 5.98 13.05 -14.46
C ALA A 21 5.90 11.62 -13.93
N SER A 22 6.85 11.26 -13.08
CA SER A 22 6.77 10.06 -12.25
C SER A 22 5.58 10.23 -11.29
N ALA A 23 4.96 9.12 -10.89
CA ALA A 23 3.95 9.15 -9.84
C ALA A 23 4.55 9.79 -8.56
N GLU A 24 3.76 10.60 -7.86
CA GLU A 24 4.19 11.19 -6.59
C GLU A 24 4.12 10.12 -5.51
N ILE A 25 5.28 9.79 -4.91
CA ILE A 25 5.31 8.95 -3.70
C ILE A 25 4.79 9.80 -2.55
N ILE A 26 3.62 9.42 -2.02
CA ILE A 26 3.00 10.12 -0.88
C ILE A 26 3.35 9.44 0.44
N PHE A 27 3.70 8.16 0.39
CA PHE A 27 4.20 7.40 1.52
C PHE A 27 5.13 6.28 1.05
N GLU A 28 6.23 6.08 1.75
CA GLU A 28 7.15 4.96 1.57
C GLU A 28 7.85 4.63 2.88
N GLY A 29 7.75 3.37 3.31
CA GLY A 29 8.30 2.94 4.58
C GLY A 29 8.74 1.48 4.59
N TYR A 30 9.85 1.22 5.28
CA TYR A 30 10.27 -0.13 5.66
C TYR A 30 9.88 -0.40 7.10
N TYR A 31 9.46 -1.63 7.34
CA TYR A 31 8.97 -2.09 8.62
C TYR A 31 9.72 -3.33 9.04
N LYS A 32 10.12 -3.36 10.31
CA LYS A 32 10.56 -4.57 10.98
C LYS A 32 9.33 -5.37 11.37
N VAL A 33 9.30 -6.65 11.02
CA VAL A 33 8.26 -7.60 11.39
C VAL A 33 8.78 -8.49 12.50
N SER A 34 8.07 -8.54 13.62
CA SER A 34 8.43 -9.36 14.78
C SER A 34 7.31 -10.30 15.16
N GLN A 35 7.65 -11.44 15.75
CA GLN A 35 6.71 -12.31 16.43
C GLN A 35 7.21 -12.54 17.86
N PHE A 36 6.37 -12.26 18.85
CA PHE A 36 6.74 -12.31 20.28
C PHE A 36 8.06 -11.55 20.54
N LYS A 37 8.15 -10.33 19.97
CA LYS A 37 9.31 -9.42 20.04
C LYS A 37 10.61 -9.94 19.39
N LYS A 38 10.57 -11.06 18.67
CA LYS A 38 11.71 -11.55 17.88
C LYS A 38 11.55 -11.14 16.43
N HIS A 39 12.57 -10.52 15.85
CA HIS A 39 12.59 -10.14 14.43
C HIS A 39 12.47 -11.40 13.55
N ILE A 40 11.39 -11.48 12.75
CA ILE A 40 11.08 -12.59 11.83
C ILE A 40 11.20 -12.21 10.35
N GLY A 41 11.09 -10.93 10.03
CA GLY A 41 11.47 -10.40 8.74
C GLY A 41 11.09 -8.94 8.52
N PHE A 42 10.82 -8.56 7.28
CA PHE A 42 10.48 -7.18 6.94
C PHE A 42 9.25 -7.06 6.05
N PHE A 43 8.69 -5.85 6.04
CA PHE A 43 7.62 -5.41 5.16
C PHE A 43 7.98 -4.05 4.59
N VAL A 44 7.74 -3.80 3.32
CA VAL A 44 7.88 -2.48 2.68
C VAL A 44 6.55 -2.11 2.05
N LEU A 45 6.17 -0.84 2.21
CA LEU A 45 4.92 -0.28 1.70
C LEU A 45 5.24 1.01 0.97
N ARG A 46 4.64 1.18 -0.21
CA ARG A 46 4.62 2.44 -0.95
C ARG A 46 3.21 2.77 -1.39
N ASN A 47 2.80 4.02 -1.16
CA ASN A 47 1.61 4.61 -1.74
C ASN A 47 2.01 5.73 -2.70
N GLU A 48 1.43 5.70 -3.89
CA GLU A 48 1.72 6.63 -4.97
C GLU A 48 0.42 7.24 -5.49
N LEU A 49 0.49 8.52 -5.87
CA LEU A 49 -0.56 9.21 -6.60
C LEU A 49 -0.06 9.54 -8.01
N ASP A 50 -0.73 9.00 -9.03
CA ASP A 50 -0.43 9.35 -10.41
C ASP A 50 -0.97 10.75 -10.73
N SER A 51 -0.08 11.69 -11.03
CA SER A 51 -0.44 13.10 -11.24
C SER A 51 -1.27 13.36 -12.51
N LYS A 52 -1.31 12.42 -13.46
CA LYS A 52 -2.05 12.56 -14.72
C LYS A 52 -3.47 12.01 -14.62
N THR A 53 -3.61 10.86 -13.98
CA THR A 53 -4.87 10.10 -13.87
C THR A 53 -5.56 10.32 -12.55
N GLY A 54 -4.84 10.79 -11.52
CA GLY A 54 -5.31 10.84 -10.14
C GLY A 54 -5.43 9.47 -9.48
N ASN A 55 -4.96 8.41 -10.14
CA ASN A 55 -5.06 7.06 -9.61
C ASN A 55 -4.16 6.88 -8.39
N PHE A 56 -4.71 6.19 -7.40
CA PHE A 56 -4.01 5.83 -6.18
C PHE A 56 -3.48 4.39 -6.29
N LYS A 57 -2.19 4.21 -6.08
CA LYS A 57 -1.52 2.91 -6.17
C LYS A 57 -0.88 2.56 -4.83
N THR A 58 -1.13 1.35 -4.35
CA THR A 58 -0.41 0.79 -3.19
C THR A 58 0.39 -0.41 -3.65
N ILE A 59 1.66 -0.47 -3.27
CA ILE A 59 2.51 -1.64 -3.47
C ILE A 59 3.07 -2.05 -2.12
N SER A 60 2.96 -3.32 -1.78
CA SER A 60 3.61 -3.88 -0.61
C SER A 60 4.39 -5.15 -0.92
N PHE A 61 5.42 -5.39 -0.12
CA PHE A 61 6.22 -6.61 -0.17
C PHE A 61 6.63 -7.01 1.24
N THR A 62 6.39 -8.26 1.61
CA THR A 62 6.75 -8.87 2.88
C THR A 62 7.69 -10.04 2.63
N ARG A 63 8.77 -10.13 3.41
CA ARG A 63 9.62 -11.32 3.48
C ARG A 63 9.85 -11.72 4.92
N LEU A 64 9.36 -12.90 5.30
CA LEU A 64 9.63 -13.53 6.59
C LEU A 64 10.57 -14.71 6.34
N SER A 65 11.78 -14.65 6.88
CA SER A 65 12.84 -15.63 6.56
C SER A 65 13.70 -16.03 7.75
N LYS A 66 13.25 -15.73 8.97
CA LYS A 66 13.95 -16.03 10.22
C LYS A 66 13.06 -16.90 11.10
N ASN A 67 13.67 -17.56 12.10
CA ASN A 67 12.95 -18.32 13.12
C ASN A 67 11.98 -19.37 12.56
N GLY A 68 12.34 -20.02 11.46
CA GLY A 68 11.53 -21.07 10.82
C GLY A 68 10.49 -20.55 9.81
N PHE A 69 10.34 -19.24 9.64
CA PHE A 69 9.52 -18.68 8.58
C PHE A 69 10.21 -18.78 7.22
N ASP A 70 9.44 -19.12 6.19
CA ASP A 70 9.83 -18.99 4.79
C ASP A 70 8.65 -18.50 3.96
N MET A 71 8.27 -17.25 4.22
CA MET A 71 7.11 -16.61 3.59
C MET A 71 7.53 -15.41 2.76
N THR A 72 6.90 -15.23 1.61
CA THR A 72 6.96 -14.01 0.81
C THR A 72 5.54 -13.61 0.44
N GLU A 73 5.22 -12.33 0.55
CA GLU A 73 3.94 -11.78 0.10
C GLU A 73 4.20 -10.51 -0.71
N SER A 74 3.42 -10.28 -1.76
CA SER A 74 3.38 -9.00 -2.46
C SER A 74 1.95 -8.66 -2.87
N LEU A 75 1.61 -7.39 -2.78
CA LEU A 75 0.35 -6.85 -3.25
C LEU A 75 0.60 -5.58 -4.04
N SER A 76 -0.07 -5.44 -5.18
CA SER A 76 -0.10 -4.21 -5.97
C SER A 76 -1.55 -3.88 -6.27
N THR A 77 -2.01 -2.72 -5.82
CA THR A 77 -3.39 -2.26 -5.99
C THR A 77 -3.43 -0.99 -6.81
N LEU A 78 -4.53 -0.80 -7.52
CA LEU A 78 -4.85 0.43 -8.23
C LEU A 78 -6.29 0.80 -7.93
N SER A 79 -6.50 2.05 -7.52
CA SER A 79 -7.80 2.64 -7.25
C SER A 79 -7.94 4.00 -7.95
N SER A 80 -9.17 4.45 -8.17
CA SER A 80 -9.42 5.80 -8.67
C SER A 80 -9.03 6.86 -7.64
N ALA A 81 -9.11 8.14 -8.02
CA ALA A 81 -8.92 9.25 -7.09
C ALA A 81 -9.86 9.15 -5.87
N GLU A 82 -11.08 8.65 -6.04
CA GLU A 82 -12.09 8.40 -5.01
C GLU A 82 -11.87 7.11 -4.22
N LEU A 83 -10.76 6.41 -4.46
CA LEU A 83 -10.42 5.11 -3.88
C LEU A 83 -11.40 3.99 -4.27
N ALA A 84 -12.11 4.15 -5.40
CA ALA A 84 -12.87 3.06 -5.99
C ALA A 84 -11.90 2.02 -6.60
N PRO A 85 -12.12 0.71 -6.40
CA PRO A 85 -11.19 -0.32 -6.86
C PRO A 85 -11.13 -0.37 -8.39
N ILE A 86 -9.92 -0.45 -8.96
CA ILE A 86 -9.70 -0.65 -10.41
C ILE A 86 -9.10 -2.03 -10.67
N SER A 87 -8.06 -2.40 -9.93
CA SER A 87 -7.42 -3.72 -10.03
C SER A 87 -6.55 -4.01 -8.82
N TYR A 88 -6.24 -5.28 -8.60
CA TYR A 88 -5.09 -5.66 -7.79
C TYR A 88 -4.45 -6.95 -8.28
N SER A 89 -3.18 -7.15 -7.91
CA SER A 89 -2.44 -8.40 -8.05
C SER A 89 -1.84 -8.77 -6.70
N TYR A 90 -2.09 -9.98 -6.26
CA TYR A 90 -1.63 -10.55 -4.99
C TYR A 90 -0.80 -11.80 -5.28
N LEU A 91 0.27 -11.97 -4.52
CA LEU A 91 1.07 -13.19 -4.51
C LEU A 91 1.48 -13.49 -3.07
N ALA A 92 1.35 -14.74 -2.68
CA ALA A 92 1.95 -15.27 -1.45
C ALA A 92 2.60 -16.61 -1.71
N THR A 93 3.74 -16.83 -1.04
CA THR A 93 4.42 -18.11 -0.96
C THR A 93 4.70 -18.43 0.49
N ASP A 94 4.44 -19.65 0.93
CA ASP A 94 4.79 -20.18 2.24
C ASP A 94 5.42 -21.56 2.07
N GLY A 95 6.75 -21.61 2.07
CA GLY A 95 7.54 -22.75 1.64
C GLY A 95 7.17 -23.18 0.21
N LYS A 96 6.50 -24.32 0.06
CA LYS A 96 6.06 -24.85 -1.23
C LYS A 96 4.66 -24.38 -1.66
N LYS A 97 3.89 -23.80 -0.74
CA LYS A 97 2.54 -23.32 -1.05
C LYS A 97 2.64 -22.01 -1.79
N THR A 98 1.80 -21.85 -2.80
CA THR A 98 1.75 -20.64 -3.62
C THR A 98 0.32 -20.23 -3.86
N LYS A 99 0.08 -18.93 -3.79
CA LYS A 99 -1.20 -18.33 -4.12
C LYS A 99 -0.96 -17.07 -4.93
N THR A 100 -1.67 -16.94 -6.04
CA THR A 100 -1.77 -15.68 -6.78
C THR A 100 -3.22 -15.31 -6.98
N ILE A 101 -3.51 -14.01 -7.00
CA ILE A 101 -4.82 -13.48 -7.38
C ILE A 101 -4.62 -12.26 -8.25
N ASP A 102 -5.19 -12.28 -9.45
CA ASP A 102 -5.26 -11.11 -10.33
C ASP A 102 -6.72 -10.70 -10.50
N ALA A 103 -7.08 -9.51 -10.04
CA ALA A 103 -8.45 -9.01 -10.05
C ALA A 103 -8.59 -7.70 -10.81
N LYS A 104 -9.72 -7.56 -11.51
CA LYS A 104 -10.14 -6.33 -12.19
C LYS A 104 -11.57 -5.99 -11.83
N PHE A 105 -11.85 -4.69 -11.81
CA PHE A 105 -13.14 -4.14 -11.44
C PHE A 105 -13.73 -3.36 -12.61
N ALA A 106 -14.96 -3.70 -12.99
CA ALA A 106 -15.69 -2.99 -14.04
C ALA A 106 -17.19 -3.16 -13.84
N LYS A 107 -17.97 -2.08 -14.06
CA LYS A 107 -19.44 -2.10 -14.01
C LYS A 107 -20.00 -2.77 -12.74
N ASP A 108 -19.49 -2.38 -11.57
CA ASP A 108 -19.86 -2.93 -10.26
C ASP A 108 -19.65 -4.45 -10.12
N LYS A 109 -18.69 -5.00 -10.87
CA LYS A 109 -18.29 -6.39 -10.77
C LYS A 109 -16.78 -6.51 -10.59
N MET A 110 -16.38 -7.47 -9.77
CA MET A 110 -15.02 -7.96 -9.70
C MET A 110 -14.94 -9.26 -10.48
N SER A 111 -13.91 -9.36 -11.32
CA SER A 111 -13.49 -10.59 -11.97
C SER A 111 -12.05 -10.87 -11.54
N ALA A 112 -11.82 -12.01 -10.90
CA ALA A 112 -10.51 -12.42 -10.43
C ALA A 112 -10.15 -13.82 -10.92
N VAL A 113 -8.86 -14.03 -11.16
CA VAL A 113 -8.27 -15.35 -11.40
C VAL A 113 -7.37 -15.65 -10.21
N ALA A 114 -7.69 -16.70 -9.47
CA ALA A 114 -6.89 -17.16 -8.34
C ALA A 114 -6.20 -18.48 -8.70
N THR A 115 -4.89 -18.56 -8.51
CA THR A 115 -4.12 -19.79 -8.67
C THR A 115 -3.57 -20.20 -7.32
N GLU A 116 -3.99 -21.36 -6.81
CA GLU A 116 -3.50 -21.92 -5.55
C GLU A 116 -2.85 -23.27 -5.84
N ASP A 117 -1.54 -23.38 -5.57
CA ASP A 117 -0.74 -24.60 -5.80
C ASP A 117 -0.95 -25.19 -7.22
N GLY A 118 -0.97 -24.31 -8.23
CA GLY A 118 -1.18 -24.63 -9.64
C GLY A 118 -2.65 -24.85 -10.04
N LYS A 119 -3.59 -24.85 -9.10
CA LYS A 119 -5.03 -24.96 -9.38
C LYS A 119 -5.61 -23.59 -9.65
N VAL A 120 -6.15 -23.41 -10.85
CA VAL A 120 -6.77 -22.15 -11.29
C VAL A 120 -8.26 -22.14 -10.96
N SER A 121 -8.74 -21.05 -10.40
CA SER A 121 -10.16 -20.76 -10.16
C SER A 121 -10.51 -19.35 -10.63
N LYS A 122 -11.75 -19.17 -11.07
CA LYS A 122 -12.29 -17.86 -11.45
C LYS A 122 -13.30 -17.42 -10.40
N VAL A 123 -13.18 -16.18 -9.96
CA VAL A 123 -14.09 -15.56 -9.00
C VAL A 123 -14.78 -14.39 -9.69
N GLU A 124 -16.11 -14.41 -9.70
CA GLU A 124 -16.92 -13.29 -10.15
C GLU A 124 -17.86 -12.87 -9.03
N LYS A 125 -17.83 -11.59 -8.67
CA LYS A 125 -18.69 -11.04 -7.60
C LYS A 125 -19.25 -9.70 -8.02
N LYS A 126 -20.52 -9.47 -7.69
CA LYS A 126 -21.10 -8.12 -7.71
C LYS A 126 -20.52 -7.34 -6.54
N ILE A 127 -20.06 -6.11 -6.80
CA ILE A 127 -19.45 -5.23 -5.81
C ILE A 127 -20.50 -4.20 -5.36
N PRO A 128 -20.92 -4.24 -4.09
CA PRO A 128 -21.80 -3.21 -3.55
C PRO A 128 -21.16 -1.82 -3.63
N LYS A 129 -21.99 -0.80 -3.81
CA LYS A 129 -21.53 0.58 -3.85
C LYS A 129 -20.83 0.93 -2.53
N GLY A 130 -19.67 1.57 -2.63
CA GLY A 130 -18.85 1.96 -1.48
C GLY A 130 -17.89 0.88 -1.00
N THR A 131 -17.83 -0.30 -1.64
CA THR A 131 -16.74 -1.26 -1.40
C THR A 131 -15.43 -0.74 -2.00
N PHE A 132 -14.34 -0.92 -1.26
CA PHE A 132 -12.99 -0.49 -1.61
C PHE A 132 -11.97 -1.61 -1.33
N LEU A 133 -10.71 -1.44 -1.72
CA LEU A 133 -9.62 -2.37 -1.40
C LEU A 133 -9.17 -2.16 0.05
N SER A 134 -9.12 -3.22 0.87
CA SER A 134 -8.90 -3.08 2.32
C SER A 134 -7.62 -2.31 2.66
N THR A 135 -6.58 -2.41 1.83
CA THR A 135 -5.33 -1.67 1.95
C THR A 135 -5.46 -0.14 1.94
N THR A 136 -6.56 0.39 1.41
CA THR A 136 -6.80 1.84 1.31
C THR A 136 -7.63 2.39 2.47
N LEU A 137 -7.96 1.57 3.49
CA LEU A 137 -8.86 1.92 4.59
C LEU A 137 -8.56 3.29 5.24
N TYR A 138 -7.32 3.55 5.64
CA TYR A 138 -6.99 4.79 6.35
C TYR A 138 -7.05 6.03 5.46
N TYR A 139 -6.71 5.91 4.18
CA TYR A 139 -6.92 6.98 3.22
C TYR A 139 -8.41 7.23 2.96
N LEU A 140 -9.23 6.18 2.95
CA LEU A 140 -10.69 6.33 2.87
C LEU A 140 -11.25 7.04 4.10
N MET A 141 -10.83 6.66 5.30
CA MET A 141 -11.22 7.33 6.55
C MET A 141 -10.80 8.80 6.53
N LEU A 142 -9.57 9.10 6.08
CA LEU A 142 -9.06 10.46 5.95
C LEU A 142 -9.89 11.30 4.96
N LYS A 143 -10.32 10.71 3.84
CA LYS A 143 -11.18 11.36 2.84
C LYS A 143 -12.66 11.42 3.23
N SER A 144 -13.06 10.74 4.30
CA SER A 144 -14.43 10.78 4.78
C SER A 144 -14.81 12.18 5.26
N LYS A 145 -16.11 12.50 5.30
CA LYS A 145 -16.58 13.81 5.79
C LYS A 145 -16.12 14.11 7.22
N GLU A 146 -15.94 13.07 8.03
CA GLU A 146 -15.50 13.22 9.42
C GLU A 146 -13.98 13.31 9.56
N GLY A 147 -13.24 13.02 8.48
CA GLY A 147 -11.80 12.84 8.52
C GLY A 147 -11.38 11.67 9.42
N LEU A 148 -10.10 11.64 9.78
CA LEU A 148 -9.54 10.68 10.71
C LEU A 148 -9.41 11.35 12.10
N LYS A 149 -10.28 11.00 13.06
CA LYS A 149 -10.38 11.67 14.37
C LYS A 149 -10.50 10.69 15.54
N THR A 150 -10.11 11.10 16.73
CA THR A 150 -10.32 10.34 17.97
C THR A 150 -11.80 10.09 18.27
N ASP A 151 -12.09 9.04 19.04
CA ASP A 151 -13.46 8.66 19.45
C ASP A 151 -14.43 8.50 18.28
N SER A 152 -13.97 7.82 17.23
CA SER A 152 -14.77 7.55 16.03
C SER A 152 -14.83 6.06 15.72
N LYS A 153 -15.88 5.66 15.00
CA LYS A 153 -16.10 4.29 14.56
C LYS A 153 -16.55 4.29 13.10
N TYR A 154 -15.98 3.40 12.31
CA TYR A 154 -16.29 3.22 10.91
C TYR A 154 -16.62 1.75 10.69
N ASP A 155 -17.88 1.46 10.35
CA ASP A 155 -18.28 0.16 9.84
C ASP A 155 -18.16 0.20 8.32
N PHE A 156 -17.57 -0.82 7.72
CA PHE A 156 -17.23 -0.81 6.31
C PHE A 156 -17.39 -2.19 5.66
N GLN A 157 -17.36 -2.17 4.33
CA GLN A 157 -17.26 -3.35 3.49
C GLN A 157 -16.08 -3.16 2.53
N ALA A 158 -15.16 -4.12 2.51
CA ALA A 158 -13.95 -4.04 1.70
C ALA A 158 -13.64 -5.38 1.04
N ILE A 159 -12.87 -5.33 -0.04
CA ILE A 159 -12.26 -6.51 -0.64
C ILE A 159 -11.08 -6.92 0.24
N ALA A 160 -11.11 -8.16 0.73
CA ALA A 160 -9.95 -8.86 1.27
C ALA A 160 -9.14 -9.39 0.09
N GLU A 161 -8.09 -8.67 -0.30
CA GLU A 161 -7.31 -8.90 -1.51
C GLU A 161 -6.70 -10.31 -1.55
N GLU A 162 -6.32 -10.86 -0.40
CA GLU A 162 -5.77 -12.21 -0.19
C GLU A 162 -6.81 -13.33 -0.35
N LEU A 163 -8.11 -13.01 -0.32
CA LEU A 163 -9.21 -13.96 -0.44
C LEU A 163 -10.02 -13.82 -1.74
N ALA A 164 -9.85 -12.71 -2.47
CA ALA A 164 -10.76 -12.31 -3.54
C ALA A 164 -12.24 -12.31 -3.09
N ASP A 165 -12.47 -11.82 -1.87
CA ASP A 165 -13.79 -11.83 -1.26
C ASP A 165 -14.14 -10.49 -0.61
N ILE A 166 -15.43 -10.23 -0.51
CA ILE A 166 -15.98 -9.05 0.11
C ILE A 166 -16.25 -9.39 1.58
N LYS A 167 -15.62 -8.67 2.50
CA LYS A 167 -15.82 -8.84 3.93
C LYS A 167 -16.32 -7.55 4.56
N THR A 168 -17.14 -7.69 5.58
CA THR A 168 -17.49 -6.58 6.47
C THR A 168 -16.38 -6.42 7.51
N GLY A 169 -16.13 -5.17 7.92
CA GLY A 169 -15.19 -4.87 8.98
C GLY A 169 -15.58 -3.62 9.75
N SER A 170 -14.82 -3.35 10.80
CA SER A 170 -14.96 -2.14 11.59
C SER A 170 -13.61 -1.61 12.04
N ALA A 171 -13.43 -0.29 12.00
CA ALA A 171 -12.31 0.42 12.59
C ALA A 171 -12.83 1.32 13.71
N LYS A 172 -12.21 1.24 14.89
CA LYS A 172 -12.52 2.10 16.03
C LYS A 172 -11.27 2.87 16.43
N VAL A 173 -11.36 4.20 16.40
CA VAL A 173 -10.28 5.09 16.83
C VAL A 173 -10.46 5.42 18.30
N ASP A 174 -9.41 5.23 19.09
CA ASP A 174 -9.43 5.50 20.52
C ASP A 174 -9.70 6.97 20.85
N LYS A 175 -10.16 7.21 22.08
CA LYS A 175 -10.49 8.56 22.58
C LYS A 175 -9.27 9.45 22.80
N LYS A 176 -8.10 8.83 22.98
CA LYS A 176 -6.85 9.53 23.28
C LYS A 176 -5.80 9.14 22.24
N MET A 177 -4.99 10.11 21.87
CA MET A 177 -3.78 9.84 21.10
C MET A 177 -2.74 9.14 21.95
N VAL A 178 -1.88 8.37 21.29
CA VAL A 178 -0.70 7.73 21.86
C VAL A 178 0.51 8.57 21.50
N SER A 179 1.32 8.93 22.48
CA SER A 179 2.59 9.62 22.26
C SER A 179 3.71 8.59 22.06
N GLN A 180 4.45 8.70 20.96
CA GLN A 180 5.64 7.89 20.69
C GLN A 180 6.79 8.80 20.24
N GLY A 181 7.71 9.09 21.16
CA GLY A 181 8.67 10.18 20.97
C GLY A 181 7.96 11.52 20.83
N SER A 182 8.25 12.24 19.75
CA SER A 182 7.56 13.50 19.40
C SER A 182 6.25 13.29 18.62
N MET A 183 5.92 12.06 18.22
CA MET A 183 4.72 11.78 17.42
C MET A 183 3.48 11.71 18.30
N GLN A 184 2.38 12.27 17.81
CA GLN A 184 1.04 12.02 18.32
C GLN A 184 0.31 11.13 17.33
N LEU A 185 -0.14 9.97 17.79
CA LEU A 185 -0.66 8.92 16.93
C LEU A 185 -2.07 8.54 17.35
N LEU A 186 -2.90 8.18 16.39
CA LEU A 186 -4.19 7.60 16.65
C LEU A 186 -4.02 6.10 16.83
N LYS A 187 -4.58 5.55 17.91
CA LYS A 187 -4.69 4.11 18.09
C LYS A 187 -6.01 3.63 17.49
N VAL A 188 -5.94 2.67 16.59
CA VAL A 188 -7.11 2.11 15.89
C VAL A 188 -7.19 0.62 16.11
N THR A 189 -8.31 0.15 16.64
CA THR A 189 -8.65 -1.28 16.67
C THR A 189 -9.46 -1.63 15.44
N ASN A 190 -8.96 -2.58 14.65
CA ASN A 190 -9.60 -3.08 13.45
C ASN A 190 -10.12 -4.49 13.68
N LYS A 191 -11.28 -4.79 13.12
CA LYS A 191 -11.83 -6.13 12.98
C LYS A 191 -12.17 -6.34 11.51
N PHE A 192 -11.43 -7.22 10.84
CA PHE A 192 -11.61 -7.48 9.41
C PHE A 192 -11.23 -8.92 9.07
N ALA A 193 -12.02 -9.56 8.19
CA ALA A 193 -11.79 -10.94 7.75
C ALA A 193 -11.60 -11.97 8.90
N GLY A 194 -12.22 -11.74 10.06
CA GLY A 194 -12.10 -12.61 11.24
C GLY A 194 -10.87 -12.36 12.11
N ILE A 195 -10.06 -11.35 11.79
CA ILE A 195 -8.86 -10.97 12.54
C ILE A 195 -9.14 -9.65 13.26
N GLU A 196 -8.72 -9.58 14.53
CA GLU A 196 -8.65 -8.33 15.29
C GLU A 196 -7.19 -7.92 15.43
N TYR A 197 -6.89 -6.67 15.09
CA TYR A 197 -5.54 -6.11 15.15
C TYR A 197 -5.59 -4.62 15.49
N GLU A 198 -4.52 -4.13 16.11
CA GLU A 198 -4.35 -2.74 16.47
C GLU A 198 -3.34 -2.07 15.55
N ASN A 199 -3.57 -0.80 15.23
CA ASN A 199 -2.61 0.04 14.53
C ASN A 199 -2.35 1.34 15.29
N LEU A 200 -1.13 1.84 15.19
CA LEU A 200 -0.84 3.24 15.42
C LEU A 200 -0.71 3.93 14.06
N ILE A 201 -1.49 4.98 13.86
CA ILE A 201 -1.55 5.71 12.59
C ILE A 201 -1.26 7.21 12.81
N SER A 202 -0.60 7.84 11.85
CA SER A 202 -0.42 9.29 11.83
C SER A 202 -1.73 10.01 11.46
N ASP A 203 -1.76 11.32 11.64
CA ASP A 203 -2.82 12.21 11.18
C ASP A 203 -2.98 12.23 9.64
N ARG A 204 -1.99 11.72 8.91
CA ARG A 204 -2.01 11.52 7.45
C ARG A 204 -2.54 10.15 7.03
N GLY A 205 -3.00 9.33 7.97
CA GLY A 205 -3.49 7.97 7.68
C GLY A 205 -2.37 6.95 7.39
N GLU A 206 -1.13 7.25 7.77
CA GLU A 206 0.00 6.34 7.59
C GLU A 206 0.11 5.43 8.80
N ALA A 207 0.00 4.11 8.62
CA ALA A 207 0.19 3.16 9.71
C ALA A 207 1.68 3.05 10.04
N ILE A 208 2.08 3.43 11.25
CA ILE A 208 3.47 3.28 11.70
C ILE A 208 3.71 1.97 12.44
N SER A 209 2.65 1.32 12.93
CA SER A 209 2.73 -0.02 13.49
C SER A 209 1.42 -0.78 13.34
N ALA A 210 1.52 -2.11 13.38
CA ALA A 210 0.40 -3.03 13.50
C ALA A 210 0.72 -4.09 14.56
N SER A 211 -0.28 -4.57 15.29
CA SER A 211 -0.14 -5.66 16.25
C SER A 211 -1.36 -6.57 16.22
N THR A 212 -1.13 -7.88 16.11
CA THR A 212 -2.15 -8.92 16.19
C THR A 212 -1.88 -9.76 17.44
N ALA A 213 -2.57 -9.45 18.55
CA ALA A 213 -2.32 -10.08 19.84
C ALA A 213 -2.43 -11.62 19.80
N ALA A 214 -3.39 -12.15 19.02
CA ALA A 214 -3.62 -13.58 18.89
C ALA A 214 -2.42 -14.36 18.32
N THR A 215 -1.60 -13.74 17.47
CA THR A 215 -0.42 -14.37 16.84
C THR A 215 0.91 -13.84 17.38
N GLY A 216 0.86 -12.77 18.17
CA GLY A 216 2.03 -12.04 18.65
C GLY A 216 2.81 -11.34 17.53
N ILE A 217 2.24 -11.22 16.32
CA ILE A 217 2.87 -10.57 15.18
C ILE A 217 2.73 -9.06 15.31
N GLU A 218 3.83 -8.36 15.07
CA GLU A 218 3.92 -6.91 15.09
C GLU A 218 4.68 -6.41 13.86
N THR A 219 4.25 -5.29 13.30
CA THR A 219 5.02 -4.51 12.34
C THR A 219 5.33 -3.14 12.93
N GLU A 220 6.53 -2.65 12.70
CA GLU A 220 7.00 -1.36 13.19
C GLU A 220 7.76 -0.64 12.07
N LEU A 221 7.30 0.55 11.68
CA LEU A 221 8.01 1.43 10.76
C LEU A 221 9.35 1.80 11.39
N VAL A 222 10.42 1.67 10.64
CA VAL A 222 11.77 1.99 11.08
C VAL A 222 12.37 3.15 10.28
N LYS A 223 13.45 3.74 10.80
CA LYS A 223 14.07 4.92 10.19
C LYS A 223 14.84 4.60 8.90
N SER A 224 15.30 3.36 8.73
CA SER A 224 16.10 2.96 7.59
C SER A 224 15.78 1.54 7.13
N SER A 225 16.01 1.26 5.84
CA SER A 225 15.80 -0.08 5.29
C SER A 225 16.76 -1.09 5.91
N GLU A 226 17.97 -0.68 6.28
CA GLU A 226 18.98 -1.55 6.92
C GLU A 226 18.48 -2.13 8.24
N GLU A 227 17.76 -1.33 9.05
CA GLU A 227 17.17 -1.79 10.30
C GLU A 227 16.08 -2.84 10.06
N ALA A 228 15.20 -2.61 9.08
CA ALA A 228 14.13 -3.57 8.75
C ALA A 228 14.71 -4.87 8.17
N LEU A 229 15.72 -4.78 7.31
CA LEU A 229 16.28 -5.90 6.57
C LEU A 229 17.34 -6.67 7.36
N GLU A 230 17.69 -6.25 8.58
CA GLU A 230 18.77 -6.85 9.37
C GLU A 230 18.68 -8.38 9.34
N GLY A 231 19.67 -9.08 8.76
CA GLY A 231 19.69 -10.55 8.68
C GLY A 231 18.64 -11.20 7.77
N VAL A 232 17.95 -10.42 6.93
CA VAL A 232 17.04 -10.90 5.88
C VAL A 232 17.59 -10.53 4.51
N LYS A 233 17.66 -11.51 3.61
CA LYS A 233 18.09 -11.28 2.22
C LYS A 233 16.89 -10.94 1.35
N VAL A 234 17.03 -9.91 0.53
CA VAL A 234 16.11 -9.57 -0.56
C VAL A 234 16.92 -9.16 -1.78
N SER A 235 16.46 -9.54 -2.97
CA SER A 235 17.07 -9.10 -4.21
C SER A 235 16.61 -7.69 -4.57
N SER A 236 17.54 -6.78 -4.85
CA SER A 236 17.22 -5.45 -5.39
C SER A 236 16.39 -5.55 -6.67
N SER A 237 16.67 -6.53 -7.54
CA SER A 237 15.89 -6.74 -8.76
C SER A 237 14.43 -7.14 -8.50
N THR A 238 14.16 -7.81 -7.38
CA THR A 238 12.78 -8.12 -6.97
C THR A 238 12.06 -6.84 -6.57
N LEU A 239 12.71 -5.96 -5.80
CA LEU A 239 12.14 -4.68 -5.40
C LEU A 239 11.92 -3.77 -6.61
N GLU A 240 12.91 -3.62 -7.50
CA GLU A 240 12.77 -2.83 -8.74
C GLU A 240 11.63 -3.34 -9.62
N LYS A 241 11.47 -4.66 -9.76
CA LYS A 241 10.38 -5.24 -10.55
C LYS A 241 8.99 -4.91 -9.96
N LEU A 242 8.88 -4.89 -8.64
CA LEU A 242 7.61 -4.63 -7.95
C LEU A 242 7.28 -3.13 -7.91
N PHE A 243 8.27 -2.31 -7.58
CA PHE A 243 8.08 -0.88 -7.28
C PHE A 243 8.44 0.05 -8.45
N GLY A 244 9.12 -0.44 -9.49
CA GLY A 244 9.64 0.35 -10.61
C GLY A 244 11.05 0.91 -10.36
N ASP A 245 11.40 1.10 -9.11
CA ASP A 245 12.72 1.44 -8.58
C ASP A 245 12.88 0.80 -7.17
N ILE A 246 14.05 0.89 -6.57
CA ILE A 246 14.26 0.38 -5.20
C ILE A 246 13.65 1.37 -4.21
N PRO A 247 12.71 0.96 -3.33
CA PRO A 247 12.18 1.85 -2.30
C PRO A 247 13.27 2.35 -1.37
N THR A 248 13.28 3.66 -1.12
CA THR A 248 14.26 4.33 -0.25
C THR A 248 13.86 4.29 1.22
N GLY A 249 12.55 4.20 1.51
CA GLY A 249 11.99 4.24 2.86
C GLY A 249 12.01 5.62 3.50
N LYS A 250 12.07 6.70 2.71
CA LYS A 250 12.30 8.07 3.21
C LYS A 250 11.10 9.01 3.09
N VAL A 251 9.98 8.56 2.55
CA VAL A 251 8.75 9.36 2.46
C VAL A 251 7.80 8.94 3.58
N ASN A 252 8.12 9.28 4.83
CA ASN A 252 7.30 8.94 5.99
C ASN A 252 7.57 9.90 7.16
N ILE A 253 6.87 9.68 8.28
CA ILE A 253 6.90 10.55 9.46
C ILE A 253 8.29 10.73 10.09
N TYR A 254 9.20 9.76 9.96
CA TYR A 254 10.56 9.90 10.52
C TYR A 254 11.46 10.83 9.72
N HIS A 255 11.11 11.11 8.47
CA HIS A 255 11.87 11.93 7.53
C HIS A 255 11.12 13.19 7.09
N ALA A 256 9.89 13.37 7.59
CA ALA A 256 9.15 14.60 7.41
C ALA A 256 9.95 15.75 8.06
N LYS A 257 10.52 16.64 7.25
CA LYS A 257 11.08 17.89 7.74
C LYS A 257 9.92 18.68 8.35
N GLY A 258 10.10 19.11 9.60
CA GLY A 258 9.10 19.89 10.34
C GLY A 258 8.49 20.97 9.45
N LYS A 259 7.18 20.87 9.26
CA LYS A 259 6.35 21.96 8.77
C LYS A 259 5.72 22.62 9.97
#